data_AF-G6XGU3-F1
#
_entry.id   AF-G6XGU3-F1
#
_cell.length_a   1.000
_cell.length_b   1.000
_cell.length_c   1.000
_cell.angle_alpha   90.00
_cell.angle_beta   90.00
_cell.angle_gamma   90.00
#
_symmetry.space_group_name_H-M   'P 1'
#
loop_
_entity.id
_entity.type
_entity.pdbx_description
1 polymer ?
#
loop_
_entity_poly.entity_id
_entity_poly.type
_entity_poly.pdbx_seq_one_letter_code
_entity_poly.pdbx_strand_id
1 'polypeptide(L)'
;MNPDHSAQAELEHLRASIDNIDAALIYMLAERFRCTQDVGRLKARSHLPPADPARENRQIERLRHLAKEAHLDPDFAEKFLAFIIREVIRHHEAIAANSRNNGGT
;
A
#
# COMPACT_ATOMS: atom_id res chain seq x y z
N MET A 1 43.40 -14.15 0.81
CA MET A 1 42.15 -13.44 1.13
C MET A 1 41.35 -14.35 2.04
N ASN A 2 40.98 -13.91 3.25
CA ASN A 2 40.21 -14.76 4.17
C ASN A 2 38.78 -14.90 3.63
N PRO A 3 38.26 -16.10 3.37
CA PRO A 3 36.94 -16.31 2.77
C PRO A 3 35.80 -15.65 3.57
N ASP A 4 35.93 -15.53 4.89
CA ASP A 4 34.95 -14.84 5.75
C ASP A 4 34.81 -13.33 5.45
N HIS A 5 35.90 -12.66 5.05
CA HIS A 5 35.81 -11.23 4.67
C HIS A 5 35.08 -11.04 3.33
N SER A 6 35.11 -12.06 2.47
CA SER A 6 34.38 -12.04 1.19
C SER A 6 32.87 -12.20 1.41
N ALA A 7 32.46 -13.12 2.29
CA ALA A 7 31.05 -13.34 2.60
C ALA A 7 30.42 -12.13 3.32
N GLN A 8 31.16 -11.49 4.23
CA GLN A 8 30.72 -10.27 4.91
C GLN A 8 30.49 -9.11 3.92
N ALA A 9 31.43 -8.89 3.00
CA ALA A 9 31.31 -7.84 2.00
C ALA A 9 30.14 -8.08 1.02
N GLU A 10 29.91 -9.33 0.61
CA GLU A 10 28.76 -9.69 -0.21
C GLU A 10 27.43 -9.46 0.53
N LEU A 11 27.36 -9.83 1.80
CA LEU A 11 26.19 -9.59 2.64
C LEU A 11 25.88 -8.09 2.78
N GLU A 12 26.89 -7.26 2.97
CA GLU A 12 26.72 -5.80 3.03
C GLU A 12 26.22 -5.22 1.70
N HIS A 13 26.75 -5.71 0.57
CA HIS A 13 26.28 -5.31 -0.75
C HIS A 13 24.81 -5.67 -1.00
N LEU A 14 24.40 -6.89 -0.62
CA LEU A 14 23.01 -7.32 -0.74
C LEU A 14 22.08 -6.50 0.16
N ARG A 15 22.50 -6.18 1.40
CA ARG A 15 21.73 -5.33 2.31
C ARG A 15 21.55 -3.91 1.78
N ALA A 16 22.58 -3.32 1.19
CA ALA A 16 22.45 -2.01 0.55
C ALA A 16 21.41 -2.02 -0.58
N SER A 17 21.28 -3.14 -1.31
CA SER A 17 20.23 -3.30 -2.33
C SER A 17 18.83 -3.42 -1.71
N ILE A 18 18.71 -4.14 -0.58
CA ILE A 18 17.45 -4.24 0.17
C ILE A 18 17.02 -2.87 0.69
N ASP A 19 17.92 -2.10 1.30
CA ASP A 19 17.63 -0.76 1.84
C ASP A 19 17.10 0.18 0.76
N ASN A 20 17.64 0.10 -0.46
CA ASN A 20 17.16 0.88 -1.60
C ASN A 20 15.75 0.46 -2.05
N ILE A 21 15.45 -0.84 -2.05
CA ILE A 21 14.11 -1.36 -2.37
C ILE A 21 13.11 -0.89 -1.30
N ASP A 22 13.48 -0.97 -0.03
CA ASP A 22 12.62 -0.55 1.08
C ASP A 22 12.31 0.94 1.02
N ALA A 23 13.29 1.79 0.70
CA ALA A 23 13.06 3.21 0.46
C ALA A 23 12.06 3.45 -0.68
N ALA A 24 12.21 2.74 -1.81
CA ALA A 24 11.29 2.84 -2.93
C ALA A 24 9.86 2.40 -2.55
N LEU A 25 9.73 1.31 -1.77
CA LEU A 25 8.44 0.84 -1.27
C LEU A 25 7.74 1.91 -0.41
N ILE A 26 8.47 2.58 0.49
CA ILE A 26 7.92 3.65 1.33
C ILE A 26 7.44 4.83 0.49
N TYR A 27 8.23 5.32 -0.48
CA TYR A 27 7.81 6.43 -1.33
C TYR A 27 6.59 6.07 -2.20
N MET A 28 6.56 4.84 -2.75
CA MET A 28 5.41 4.37 -3.53
C MET A 28 4.13 4.22 -2.68
N LEU A 29 4.27 3.77 -1.43
CA LEU A 29 3.16 3.72 -0.48
C LEU A 29 2.66 5.13 -0.15
N ALA A 30 3.56 6.10 0.09
CA ALA A 30 3.17 7.49 0.36
C ALA A 30 2.34 8.08 -0.79
N GLU A 31 2.80 7.90 -2.04
CA GLU A 31 2.05 8.33 -3.22
C GLU A 31 0.71 7.61 -3.36
N ARG A 32 0.68 6.29 -3.10
CA ARG A 32 -0.57 5.52 -3.11
C ARG A 32 -1.56 6.08 -2.08
N PHE A 33 -1.10 6.38 -0.86
CA PHE A 33 -1.95 6.95 0.18
C PHE A 33 -2.47 8.33 -0.21
N ARG A 34 -1.64 9.21 -0.78
CA ARG A 34 -2.07 10.51 -1.32
C ARG A 34 -3.22 10.36 -2.32
N CYS A 35 -3.07 9.46 -3.30
CA CYS A 35 -4.14 9.14 -4.25
C CYS A 35 -5.40 8.62 -3.56
N THR A 36 -5.27 7.75 -2.56
CA THR A 36 -6.45 7.25 -1.84
C THR A 36 -7.14 8.34 -1.02
N GLN A 37 -6.42 9.31 -0.45
CA GLN A 37 -7.04 10.45 0.23
C GLN A 37 -7.83 11.32 -0.75
N ASP A 38 -7.32 11.55 -1.96
CA ASP A 38 -8.03 12.24 -3.03
C ASP A 38 -9.33 11.51 -3.41
N VAL A 39 -9.27 10.18 -3.55
CA VAL A 39 -10.46 9.33 -3.75
C VAL A 39 -11.45 9.47 -2.58
N GLY A 40 -10.97 9.47 -1.34
CA GLY A 40 -11.80 9.64 -0.15
C GLY A 40 -12.51 11.00 -0.13
N ARG A 41 -11.78 12.08 -0.41
CA ARG A 41 -12.34 13.44 -0.55
C ARG A 41 -13.37 13.52 -1.67
N LEU A 42 -13.10 12.91 -2.81
CA LEU A 42 -14.05 12.84 -3.93
C LEU A 42 -15.32 12.09 -3.53
N LYS A 43 -15.18 10.90 -2.94
CA LYS A 43 -16.33 10.10 -2.47
C LYS A 43 -17.18 10.88 -1.48
N ALA A 44 -16.56 11.56 -0.51
CA ALA A 44 -17.27 12.37 0.47
C ALA A 44 -18.07 13.52 -0.17
N ARG A 45 -17.44 14.30 -1.07
CA ARG A 45 -18.12 15.42 -1.77
C ARG A 45 -19.25 14.95 -2.68
N SER A 46 -19.10 13.78 -3.29
CA SER A 46 -20.09 13.20 -4.22
C SER A 46 -21.10 12.26 -3.55
N HIS A 47 -21.13 12.18 -2.22
CA HIS A 47 -22.01 11.29 -1.45
C HIS A 47 -21.92 9.81 -1.87
N LEU A 48 -20.75 9.38 -2.33
CA LEU A 48 -20.49 7.99 -2.71
C LEU A 48 -20.10 7.16 -1.48
N PRO A 49 -20.43 5.85 -1.46
CA PRO A 49 -20.08 4.99 -0.35
C PRO A 49 -18.56 4.82 -0.20
N PRO A 50 -18.06 4.77 1.06
CA PRO A 50 -16.64 4.59 1.34
C PRO A 50 -16.12 3.23 0.85
N ALA A 51 -16.92 2.17 0.99
CA ALA A 51 -16.61 0.82 0.51
C ALA A 51 -17.14 0.58 -0.92
N ASP A 52 -16.42 -0.23 -1.71
CA ASP A 52 -16.84 -0.70 -3.02
C ASP A 52 -16.37 -2.17 -3.18
N PRO A 53 -17.20 -3.15 -2.75
CA PRO A 53 -16.80 -4.55 -2.74
C PRO A 53 -16.40 -5.09 -4.12
N ALA A 54 -17.05 -4.61 -5.18
CA ALA A 54 -16.73 -5.02 -6.55
C ALA A 54 -15.37 -4.47 -7.00
N ARG A 55 -15.01 -3.25 -6.59
CA ARG A 55 -13.67 -2.70 -6.82
C ARG A 55 -12.62 -3.43 -5.99
N GLU A 56 -12.90 -3.76 -4.73
CA GLU A 56 -12.01 -4.48 -3.83
C GLU A 56 -11.67 -5.88 -4.34
N ASN A 57 -12.69 -6.67 -4.74
CA ASN A 57 -12.49 -8.00 -5.34
C ASN A 57 -11.59 -7.95 -6.58
N ARG A 58 -11.81 -6.97 -7.48
CA ARG A 58 -10.94 -6.77 -8.66
C ARG A 58 -9.51 -6.37 -8.30
N GLN A 59 -9.29 -5.66 -7.19
CA GLN A 59 -7.93 -5.35 -6.73
C GLN A 59 -7.21 -6.60 -6.25
N ILE A 60 -7.91 -7.45 -5.49
CA ILE A 60 -7.36 -8.72 -4.99
C ILE A 60 -6.99 -9.62 -6.16
N GLU A 61 -7.91 -9.84 -7.10
CA GLU A 61 -7.66 -10.70 -8.26
C GLU A 61 -6.47 -10.21 -9.10
N ARG A 62 -6.43 -8.91 -9.43
CA ARG A 62 -5.31 -8.31 -10.17
C ARG A 62 -4.00 -8.43 -9.41
N LEU A 63 -4.00 -8.26 -8.08
CA LEU A 63 -2.77 -8.35 -7.31
C LEU A 63 -2.26 -9.79 -7.21
N ARG A 64 -3.16 -10.77 -7.04
CA ARG A 64 -2.79 -12.19 -7.08
C ARG A 64 -2.15 -12.55 -8.43
N HIS A 65 -2.64 -12.00 -9.54
CA HIS A 65 -2.00 -12.17 -10.84
C HIS A 65 -0.59 -11.58 -10.89
N LEU A 66 -0.44 -10.30 -10.49
CA LEU A 66 0.87 -9.63 -10.48
C LEU A 66 1.88 -10.34 -9.57
N ALA A 67 1.43 -10.88 -8.43
CA ALA A 67 2.27 -11.65 -7.53
C ALA A 67 2.81 -12.91 -8.23
N LYS A 68 1.96 -13.66 -8.94
CA LYS A 68 2.39 -14.83 -9.72
C LYS A 68 3.41 -14.46 -10.79
N GLU A 69 3.17 -13.38 -11.54
CA GLU A 69 4.11 -12.89 -12.56
C GLU A 69 5.45 -12.47 -11.98
N ALA A 70 5.45 -11.92 -10.76
CA ALA A 70 6.66 -11.50 -10.04
C ALA A 70 7.32 -12.63 -9.23
N HIS A 71 6.84 -13.88 -9.34
CA HIS A 71 7.27 -15.02 -8.52
C HIS A 71 7.17 -14.78 -7.00
N LEU A 72 6.17 -13.99 -6.58
CA LEU A 72 5.82 -13.74 -5.19
C LEU A 72 4.60 -14.61 -4.80
N ASP A 73 4.58 -15.09 -3.56
CA ASP A 73 3.43 -15.81 -3.01
C ASP A 73 2.14 -14.95 -3.11
N PRO A 74 1.11 -15.39 -3.86
CA PRO A 74 -0.14 -14.65 -4.01
C PRO A 74 -0.87 -14.45 -2.69
N ASP A 75 -0.75 -15.39 -1.74
CA ASP A 75 -1.43 -15.29 -0.45
C ASP A 75 -0.75 -14.24 0.45
N PHE A 76 0.59 -14.14 0.37
CA PHE A 76 1.32 -13.03 0.98
C PHE A 76 0.92 -11.69 0.37
N ALA A 77 0.87 -11.59 -0.96
CA ALA A 77 0.49 -10.34 -1.64
C ALA A 77 -0.92 -9.88 -1.26
N GLU A 78 -1.87 -10.81 -1.16
CA GLU A 78 -3.23 -10.54 -0.71
C GLU A 78 -3.28 -10.03 0.73
N LYS A 79 -2.56 -10.68 1.67
CA LYS A 79 -2.46 -10.23 3.07
C LYS A 79 -1.88 -8.82 3.17
N PHE A 80 -0.84 -8.53 2.38
CA PHE A 80 -0.23 -7.21 2.33
C PHE A 80 -1.22 -6.15 1.83
N LEU A 81 -1.96 -6.44 0.75
CA LEU A 81 -2.99 -5.53 0.25
C LEU A 81 -4.13 -5.32 1.23
N ALA A 82 -4.61 -6.38 1.88
CA ALA A 82 -5.64 -6.29 2.90
C ALA A 82 -5.19 -5.38 4.06
N PHE A 83 -3.92 -5.47 4.47
CA PHE A 83 -3.35 -4.53 5.43
C PHE A 83 -3.42 -3.08 4.95
N ILE A 84 -2.96 -2.79 3.73
CA ILE A 84 -3.00 -1.44 3.17
C ILE A 84 -4.43 -0.91 3.00
N ILE A 85 -5.38 -1.74 2.54
CA ILE A 85 -6.78 -1.33 2.35
C ILE A 85 -7.42 -0.93 3.69
N ARG A 86 -7.19 -1.70 4.76
CA ARG A 86 -7.69 -1.35 6.10
C ARG A 86 -7.24 0.04 6.53
N GLU A 87 -5.98 0.37 6.29
CA GLU A 87 -5.43 1.68 6.63
C GLU A 87 -6.02 2.82 5.79
N VAL A 88 -6.30 2.56 4.50
CA VAL A 88 -6.99 3.51 3.63
C VAL A 88 -8.42 3.78 4.12
N ILE A 89 -9.18 2.74 4.49
CA ILE A 89 -10.55 2.88 4.98
C ILE A 89 -10.57 3.74 6.25
N ARG A 90 -9.67 3.47 7.20
CA ARG A 90 -9.50 4.28 8.43
C ARG A 90 -9.29 5.77 8.11
N HIS A 91 -8.49 6.09 7.09
CA HIS A 91 -8.29 7.47 6.64
C HIS A 91 -9.55 8.08 5.99
N HIS A 92 -10.30 7.31 5.21
CA HIS A 92 -11.55 7.80 4.60
C HIS A 92 -12.60 8.14 5.66
N GLU A 93 -12.74 7.29 6.68
CA GLU A 93 -13.64 7.53 7.80
C GLU A 93 -13.27 8.82 8.55
N ALA A 94 -11.98 9.05 8.82
CA ALA A 94 -11.49 10.29 9.44
C ALA A 94 -11.78 11.54 8.60
N ILE A 95 -11.60 11.48 7.28
CA ILE A 95 -11.91 12.59 6.35
C ILE A 95 -13.41 12.89 6.36
N ALA A 96 -14.26 11.85 6.33
CA ALA A 96 -15.70 11.99 6.37
C ALA A 96 -16.18 12.61 7.69
N ALA A 97 -15.61 12.18 8.83
CA ALA A 97 -15.91 12.76 10.15
C ALA A 97 -15.54 14.25 10.21
N ASN A 98 -14.36 14.63 9.75
CA ASN A 98 -13.92 16.04 9.71
C ASN A 98 -14.79 16.90 8.78
N SER A 99 -15.21 16.35 7.64
CA SER A 99 -16.07 17.07 6.69
C SER A 99 -17.47 17.35 7.27
N ARG A 100 -18.00 16.45 8.11
CA ARG A 100 -19.27 16.67 8.83
C ARG A 100 -19.17 17.77 9.89
N ASN A 101 -18.05 17.84 10.61
CA ASN A 101 -17.83 18.90 11.61
C ASN A 101 -17.65 20.29 11.00
N ASN A 102 -17.12 20.40 9.78
CA ASN A 102 -16.87 21.68 9.10
C ASN A 102 -18.07 22.22 8.29
N GLY A 103 -19.14 21.43 8.12
CA GLY A 103 -20.36 21.81 7.39
C GLY A 103 -21.53 22.23 8.28
N GLY A 104 -21.30 22.39 9.60
CA GLY A 104 -22.30 22.78 10.58
C GLY A 104 -22.05 24.19 11.14
N THR A 105 -22.23 25.20 10.30
CA THR A 105 -22.40 26.64 10.64
C THR A 105 -23.20 27.26 9.50
#